data_AF-A0AB35LIN3-F1
#
_entry.id   AF-A0AB35LIN3-F1
#
_cell.length_a   1.000
_cell.length_b   1.000
_cell.length_c   1.000
_cell.angle_alpha   90.00
_cell.angle_beta   90.00
_cell.angle_gamma   90.00
#
_symmetry.space_group_name_H-M   'P 1'
#
loop_
_entity.id
_entity.type
_entity.pdbx_description
1 polymer ?
#
loop_
_entity_poly.entity_id
_entity_poly.type
_entity_poly.pdbx_seq_one_letter_code
_entity_poly.pdbx_strand_id
1 'polypeptide(L)' 'MRTPVLVTKEKFVTSLDNYKTSLSYEGLSLKNKEKKLSIPELKRKYAR' A
#
# COMPACT_ATOMS: atom_id res chain seq x y z
N MET A 1 -19.07 -36.71 -15.68
CA MET A 1 -17.74 -36.07 -15.60
C MET A 1 -17.94 -34.62 -15.18
N ARG A 2 -17.54 -34.20 -13.96
CA ARG A 2 -17.58 -32.79 -13.52
C ARG A 2 -16.17 -32.19 -13.68
N THR A 3 -16.07 -31.09 -14.40
CA THR A 3 -14.84 -30.32 -14.57
C THR A 3 -14.49 -29.57 -13.27
N PRO A 4 -13.22 -29.56 -12.82
CA PRO A 4 -12.82 -28.77 -11.68
C PRO A 4 -12.73 -27.28 -12.07
N VAL A 5 -13.44 -26.43 -11.34
CA VAL A 5 -13.33 -24.97 -11.46
C VAL A 5 -12.00 -24.55 -10.82
N LEU A 6 -11.07 -24.05 -11.62
CA LEU A 6 -9.83 -23.45 -11.13
C LEU A 6 -10.18 -22.11 -10.46
N VAL A 7 -10.27 -22.11 -9.13
CA VAL A 7 -10.41 -20.88 -8.34
C VAL A 7 -9.09 -20.11 -8.47
N THR A 8 -9.05 -19.14 -9.38
CA THR A 8 -7.98 -18.15 -9.39
C THR A 8 -8.14 -17.32 -8.12
N LYS A 9 -7.27 -17.52 -7.12
CA LYS A 9 -7.15 -16.61 -5.97
C LYS A 9 -6.90 -15.20 -6.51
N GLU A 10 -7.94 -14.37 -6.51
CA GLU A 10 -7.81 -12.95 -6.80
C GLU A 10 -6.79 -12.38 -5.82
N LYS A 11 -5.64 -11.92 -6.35
CA LYS A 11 -4.62 -11.29 -5.52
C LYS A 11 -5.21 -9.97 -5.02
N PHE A 12 -5.12 -9.74 -3.72
CA PHE A 12 -5.54 -8.47 -3.14
C PHE A 12 -4.72 -7.34 -3.75
N VAL A 13 -5.36 -6.49 -4.55
CA VAL A 13 -4.74 -5.28 -5.10
C VAL A 13 -4.92 -4.18 -4.08
N THR A 14 -3.82 -3.73 -3.47
CA THR A 14 -3.85 -2.61 -2.53
C THR A 14 -4.20 -1.33 -3.26
N SER A 15 -5.38 -0.76 -2.98
CA SER A 15 -5.75 0.57 -3.46
C SER A 15 -5.10 1.65 -2.59
N LEU A 16 -4.40 2.60 -3.23
CA LEU A 16 -3.84 3.76 -2.54
C LEU A 16 -4.91 4.63 -1.90
N ASP A 17 -6.10 4.66 -2.46
CA ASP A 17 -7.20 5.46 -1.90
C ASP A 17 -7.73 4.79 -0.63
N ASN A 18 -7.85 3.46 -0.62
CA ASN A 18 -8.20 2.73 0.61
C ASN A 18 -7.16 2.98 1.72
N TYR A 19 -5.87 3.07 1.37
CA TYR A 19 -4.81 3.40 2.32
C TYR A 19 -4.97 4.83 2.88
N LYS A 20 -5.25 5.83 2.04
CA LYS A 20 -5.52 7.21 2.51
C LYS A 20 -6.78 7.30 3.38
N THR A 21 -7.84 6.59 3.01
CA THR A 21 -9.08 6.53 3.80
C THR A 21 -8.81 5.92 5.17
N SER A 22 -8.05 4.83 5.22
CA SER A 22 -7.66 4.17 6.49
C SER A 22 -6.88 5.14 7.39
N LEU A 23 -5.88 5.84 6.85
CA LEU A 23 -5.14 6.86 7.60
C LEU A 23 -6.06 7.96 8.16
N SER A 24 -7.07 8.37 7.39
CA SER A 24 -7.98 9.44 7.79
C SER A 24 -8.83 9.06 9.00
N TYR A 25 -9.23 7.79 9.13
CA TYR A 25 -9.94 7.29 10.32
C TYR A 25 -9.08 7.32 11.59
N GLU A 26 -7.76 7.21 11.43
CA GLU A 26 -6.78 7.31 12.52
C GLU A 26 -6.34 8.77 12.79
N GLY A 27 -6.92 9.74 12.08
CA GLY A 27 -6.53 11.15 12.18
C GLY A 27 -5.16 11.46 11.55
N LEU A 28 -4.64 10.57 10.71
CA LEU A 28 -3.36 10.71 10.01
C LEU A 28 -3.55 11.18 8.57
N SER A 29 -2.55 11.87 8.03
CA SER A 29 -2.52 12.26 6.62
C SER A 29 -1.12 12.11 6.02
N LEU A 30 -1.07 11.84 4.72
CA LEU A 30 0.20 11.78 4.00
C LEU A 30 0.76 13.19 3.80
N LYS A 31 2.02 13.38 4.17
CA LYS A 31 2.73 14.64 3.91
C LYS A 31 2.99 14.77 2.41
N ASN A 32 2.53 15.88 1.81
CA ASN A 32 2.87 16.28 0.45
C ASN A 32 4.32 16.79 0.43
N LYS A 33 5.30 15.89 0.53
CA LYS A 33 6.71 16.28 0.40
C LYS A 33 6.99 16.64 -1.05
N GLU A 34 7.54 17.83 -1.28
CA GLU A 34 8.00 18.30 -2.59
C GLU A 34 9.05 17.39 -3.23
N LYS A 35 9.85 16.69 -2.41
CA LYS A 35 10.79 15.64 -2.84
C LYS A 35 10.27 14.25 -2.50
N LYS A 36 9.92 13.48 -3.54
CA LYS A 36 9.70 12.04 -3.44
C LYS A 36 11.05 11.36 -3.20
N LEU A 37 11.18 10.66 -2.08
CA LEU A 37 12.33 9.83 -1.77
C LEU A 37 11.98 8.36 -2.01
N SER A 38 12.94 7.61 -2.51
CA SER A 38 12.84 6.15 -2.67
C SER A 38 12.88 5.43 -1.31
N ILE A 39 12.41 4.18 -1.28
CA ILE A 39 12.45 3.34 -0.08
C ILE A 39 13.88 3.18 0.47
N PRO A 40 14.92 2.92 -0.35
CA PRO A 40 16.30 2.83 0.15
C PRO A 40 16.80 4.13 0.80
N GLU A 41 16.47 5.29 0.22
CA GLU A 41 16.85 6.60 0.79
C GLU A 41 16.17 6.85 2.14
N LEU A 42 14.89 6.51 2.25
CA LEU A 42 14.15 6.60 3.51
C LEU A 42 14.77 5.68 4.57
N LYS A 43 15.06 4.42 4.23
CA LYS A 43 15.71 3.48 5.15
C LYS A 43 17.04 4.02 5.66
N ARG A 44 17.93 4.49 4.78
CA ARG A 44 19.21 5.10 5.19
C ARG A 44 19.04 6.32 6.09
N LYS A 45 18.08 7.19 5.78
CA LYS A 45 17.83 8.42 6.55
C LYS A 45 17.39 8.16 7.99
N TYR A 46 16.59 7.11 8.19
CA TYR A 46 15.95 6.81 9.48
C TYR A 46 16.58 5.62 10.23
N ALA A 47 17.57 4.93 9.68
CA ALA A 47 18.29 3.82 10.33
C ALA A 47 19.22 4.24 11.49
N ARG A 48 18.93 5.36 12.15
CA ARG A 48 19.64 5.80 13.34
C ARG A 48 19.29 4.91 14.54
#